data_AF-A0A9P6XTQ6-F1
#
_entry.id   AF-A0A9P6XTQ6-F1
#
_cell.length_a   1.000
_cell.length_b   1.000
_cell.length_c   1.000
_cell.angle_alpha   90.00
_cell.angle_beta   90.00
_cell.angle_gamma   90.00
#
_symmetry.space_group_name_H-M   'P 1'
#
loop_
_entity.id
_entity.type
_entity.pdbx_description
1 polymer ?
#
loop_
_entity_poly.entity_id
_entity_poly.type
_entity_poly.pdbx_seq_one_letter_code
_entity_poly.pdbx_strand_id
1 'polypeptide(L)'
;MPPTRGPYNKVQPPPLSEEQLAELNSLFTKYRKNLTCPACKATTAFHRHGASTRDPTQPQFMCTSCRKYVKAHSMYQLVQLAATFDDQSSQQPDDMDLVSNNLEESTDIVPPTLEEPHSVVQQLQKTVEFLTAELAKAHLAIQNLQNQLQTIASHASQRPTHTDVTSFPTVTESSTNNKTQFPDAPWHNPAKVDAIKQSLLRQRELRCAQREAAAARFFQPPSPNQGFKYLYIPTKARIPVGTLL
;
A
#
# COMPACT_ATOMS: atom_id res chain seq x y z
N MET A 1 26.25 26.01 -10.02
CA MET A 1 26.48 24.63 -10.49
C MET A 1 25.52 23.71 -9.76
N PRO A 2 24.65 22.95 -10.44
CA PRO A 2 23.84 21.94 -9.78
C PRO A 2 24.74 20.73 -9.44
N PRO A 3 24.52 20.04 -8.30
CA PRO A 3 25.31 18.88 -7.95
C PRO A 3 25.01 17.75 -8.93
N THR A 4 26.06 17.24 -9.57
CA THR A 4 26.05 16.04 -10.40
C THR A 4 25.52 14.88 -9.56
N ARG A 5 24.30 14.41 -9.87
CA ARG A 5 23.77 13.20 -9.25
C ARG A 5 24.65 12.04 -9.68
N GLY A 6 25.42 11.50 -8.74
CA GLY A 6 26.21 10.29 -8.95
C GLY A 6 25.32 9.13 -9.41
N PRO A 7 25.90 8.11 -10.07
CA PRO A 7 25.16 6.93 -10.49
C PRO A 7 24.61 6.24 -9.23
N TYR A 8 23.29 6.26 -9.07
CA TYR A 8 22.60 5.44 -8.08
C TYR A 8 22.68 3.97 -8.54
N ASN A 9 23.86 3.35 -8.40
CA ASN A 9 23.98 1.90 -8.42
C ASN A 9 23.38 1.38 -7.12
N LYS A 10 22.03 1.29 -7.08
CA LYS A 10 21.39 0.35 -6.17
C LYS A 10 21.90 -1.01 -6.58
N VAL A 11 22.78 -1.61 -5.78
CA VAL A 11 23.23 -3.00 -5.91
C VAL A 11 21.95 -3.83 -6.06
N GLN A 12 21.63 -4.23 -7.29
CA GLN A 12 20.44 -5.01 -7.56
C GLN A 12 20.76 -6.45 -7.14
N PRO A 13 19.85 -7.12 -6.41
CA PRO A 13 20.06 -8.51 -6.07
C PRO A 13 20.22 -9.32 -7.36
N PRO A 14 21.12 -10.33 -7.36
CA PRO A 14 21.38 -11.15 -8.52
C PRO A 14 20.09 -11.80 -9.02
N PRO A 15 20.00 -12.06 -10.33
CA PRO A 15 18.84 -12.74 -10.85
C PRO A 15 18.71 -14.15 -10.24
N LEU A 16 17.47 -14.60 -10.00
CA LEU A 16 17.20 -15.97 -9.54
C LEU A 16 17.66 -16.96 -10.63
N SER A 17 18.28 -18.06 -10.21
CA SER A 17 18.61 -19.19 -11.09
C SER A 17 17.34 -19.91 -11.58
N GLU A 18 17.48 -20.74 -12.60
CA GLU A 18 16.36 -21.51 -13.16
C GLU A 18 15.72 -22.45 -12.13
N GLU A 19 16.55 -23.09 -11.30
CA GLU A 19 16.11 -23.94 -10.17
C GLU A 19 15.27 -23.15 -9.16
N GLN A 20 15.76 -21.97 -8.75
CA GLN A 20 15.04 -21.08 -7.83
C GLN A 20 13.73 -20.57 -8.41
N LEU A 21 13.66 -20.35 -9.73
CA LEU A 21 12.42 -19.98 -10.40
C LEU A 21 11.41 -21.14 -10.43
N ALA A 22 11.87 -22.38 -10.63
CA ALA A 22 11.01 -23.56 -10.57
C ALA A 22 10.43 -23.75 -9.15
N GLU A 23 11.28 -23.67 -8.14
CA GLU A 23 10.87 -23.73 -6.73
C GLU A 23 9.90 -22.59 -6.38
N LEU A 24 10.21 -21.36 -6.81
CA LEU A 24 9.32 -20.21 -6.65
C LEU A 24 7.94 -20.50 -7.22
N ASN A 25 7.83 -21.05 -8.42
CA ASN A 25 6.54 -21.32 -9.04
C ASN A 25 5.74 -22.36 -8.24
N SER A 26 6.41 -23.42 -7.77
CA SER A 26 5.80 -24.44 -6.91
C SER A 26 5.26 -23.82 -5.62
N LEU A 27 6.12 -23.17 -4.84
CA LEU A 27 5.74 -22.56 -3.56
C LEU A 27 4.70 -21.45 -3.74
N PHE A 28 4.81 -20.66 -4.80
CA PHE A 28 3.87 -19.59 -5.08
C PHE A 28 2.45 -20.15 -5.31
N THR A 29 2.28 -21.25 -6.02
CA THR A 29 0.93 -21.82 -6.22
C THR A 29 0.28 -22.23 -4.90
N LYS A 30 1.06 -22.74 -3.93
CA LYS A 30 0.60 -23.13 -2.59
C LYS A 30 0.28 -21.91 -1.72
N TYR A 31 1.19 -20.94 -1.61
CA TYR A 31 1.08 -19.88 -0.60
C TYR A 31 0.51 -18.55 -1.11
N ARG A 32 0.31 -18.35 -2.43
CA ARG A 32 -0.05 -17.04 -3.02
C ARG A 32 -1.24 -16.31 -2.41
N LYS A 33 -2.16 -17.00 -1.71
CA LYS A 33 -3.39 -16.40 -1.16
C LYS A 33 -3.18 -15.70 0.19
N ASN A 34 -2.17 -16.12 0.95
CA ASN A 34 -1.96 -15.73 2.34
C ASN A 34 -0.54 -15.20 2.58
N LEU A 35 -0.09 -14.23 1.75
CA LEU A 35 1.24 -13.63 1.90
C LEU A 35 1.13 -12.19 2.38
N THR A 36 1.98 -11.82 3.33
CA THR A 36 2.08 -10.45 3.82
C THR A 36 2.77 -9.57 2.79
N CYS A 37 2.07 -8.53 2.32
CA CYS A 37 2.62 -7.63 1.33
C CYS A 37 3.64 -6.66 1.95
N PRO A 38 4.88 -6.57 1.43
CA PRO A 38 5.89 -5.66 2.00
C PRO A 38 5.51 -4.18 1.83
N ALA A 39 4.61 -3.86 0.89
CA ALA A 39 4.29 -2.49 0.54
C ALA A 39 3.05 -1.92 1.24
N CYS A 40 2.10 -2.77 1.66
CA CYS A 40 0.92 -2.36 2.43
C CYS A 40 0.74 -3.10 3.76
N LYS A 41 1.63 -4.04 4.09
CA LYS A 41 1.65 -4.86 5.32
C LYS A 41 0.39 -5.70 5.58
N ALA A 42 -0.55 -5.72 4.64
CA ALA A 42 -1.72 -6.59 4.72
C ALA A 42 -1.35 -8.01 4.31
N THR A 43 -2.01 -9.01 4.90
CA THR A 43 -2.04 -10.38 4.40
C THR A 43 -2.96 -10.43 3.20
N THR A 44 -2.43 -10.73 2.02
CA THR A 44 -3.15 -10.59 0.75
C THR A 44 -2.82 -11.71 -0.22
N ALA A 45 -3.63 -11.81 -1.27
CA ALA A 45 -3.31 -12.63 -2.41
C ALA A 45 -2.38 -11.90 -3.40
N PHE A 46 -1.48 -12.64 -4.05
CA PHE A 46 -0.64 -12.15 -5.14
C PHE A 46 -1.00 -12.80 -6.47
N HIS A 47 -0.90 -12.02 -7.55
CA HIS A 47 -1.09 -12.46 -8.93
C HIS A 47 0.21 -12.32 -9.72
N ARG A 48 0.51 -13.28 -10.60
CA ARG A 48 1.61 -13.14 -11.54
C ARG A 48 1.21 -12.13 -12.63
N HIS A 49 2.01 -11.09 -12.81
CA HIS A 49 1.80 -10.03 -13.78
C HIS A 49 2.97 -10.01 -14.77
N GLY A 50 2.96 -10.97 -15.69
CA GLY A 50 3.96 -11.09 -16.76
C GLY A 50 5.39 -11.27 -16.26
N ALA A 51 6.33 -10.89 -17.12
CA ALA A 51 7.76 -10.90 -16.84
C ALA A 51 8.35 -9.50 -17.01
N SER A 52 9.43 -9.24 -16.27
CA SER A 52 10.26 -8.05 -16.40
C SER A 52 10.87 -8.00 -17.80
N THR A 53 10.95 -6.79 -18.38
CA THR A 53 11.57 -6.53 -19.69
C THR A 53 13.10 -6.55 -19.65
N ARG A 54 13.71 -6.82 -18.48
CA ARG A 54 15.16 -6.92 -18.31
C ARG A 54 15.61 -8.37 -18.48
N ASP A 55 16.77 -8.55 -19.08
CA ASP A 55 17.45 -9.83 -19.24
C ASP A 55 18.27 -10.15 -17.95
N PRO A 56 18.15 -11.34 -17.34
CA PRO A 56 17.21 -12.42 -17.65
C PRO A 56 15.77 -12.09 -17.23
N THR A 57 14.81 -12.51 -18.07
CA THR A 57 13.38 -12.22 -17.87
C THR A 57 12.85 -12.89 -16.61
N GLN A 58 12.50 -12.09 -15.60
CA GLN A 58 11.98 -12.58 -14.33
C GLN A 58 10.50 -12.30 -14.14
N PRO A 59 9.74 -13.22 -13.50
CA PRO A 59 8.33 -12.99 -13.22
C PRO A 59 8.12 -11.79 -12.29
N GLN A 60 7.05 -11.02 -12.52
CA GLN A 60 6.62 -9.97 -11.61
C GLN A 60 5.31 -10.37 -10.95
N PHE A 61 5.11 -9.93 -9.70
CA PHE A 61 3.95 -10.28 -8.91
C PHE A 61 3.26 -9.01 -8.44
N MET A 62 1.93 -9.00 -8.44
CA MET A 62 1.13 -7.85 -8.04
C MET A 62 0.28 -8.21 -6.82
N CYS A 63 0.35 -7.38 -5.79
CA CYS A 63 -0.51 -7.49 -4.62
C CYS A 63 -1.96 -7.13 -5.00
N THR A 64 -2.93 -7.93 -4.57
CA THR A 64 -4.36 -7.66 -4.82
C THR A 64 -4.88 -6.41 -4.12
N SER A 65 -4.44 -6.16 -2.89
CA SER A 65 -4.97 -5.06 -2.08
C SER A 65 -4.41 -3.70 -2.47
N CYS A 66 -3.08 -3.59 -2.70
CA CYS A 66 -2.45 -2.31 -3.01
C CYS A 66 -2.01 -2.14 -4.47
N ARG A 67 -2.18 -3.17 -5.31
CA ARG A 67 -1.80 -3.19 -6.74
C ARG A 67 -0.32 -2.87 -7.01
N LYS A 68 0.53 -2.87 -5.97
CA LYS A 68 1.98 -2.66 -6.11
C LYS A 68 2.67 -3.95 -6.56
N TYR A 69 3.71 -3.77 -7.36
CA TYR A 69 4.53 -4.86 -7.89
C TYR A 69 5.62 -5.29 -6.90
N VAL A 70 5.86 -6.58 -6.86
CA VAL A 70 6.92 -7.27 -6.11
C VAL A 70 7.75 -8.05 -7.13
N LYS A 71 9.08 -7.91 -7.03
CA LYS A 71 10.04 -8.59 -7.91
C LYS A 71 10.16 -10.07 -7.54
N ALA A 72 10.59 -10.91 -8.49
CA ALA A 72 10.74 -12.35 -8.28
C ALA A 72 11.59 -12.68 -7.04
N HIS A 73 12.76 -12.06 -6.86
CA HIS A 73 13.63 -12.33 -5.72
C HIS A 73 12.94 -12.05 -4.36
N SER A 74 12.22 -10.94 -4.24
CA SER A 74 11.47 -10.64 -3.01
C SER A 74 10.28 -11.59 -2.82
N MET A 75 9.63 -12.00 -3.91
CA MET A 75 8.55 -12.98 -3.84
C MET A 75 9.07 -14.34 -3.37
N TYR A 76 10.26 -14.76 -3.83
CA TYR A 76 10.93 -15.99 -3.42
C TYR A 76 11.10 -16.06 -1.89
N GLN A 77 11.64 -14.99 -1.30
CA GLN A 77 11.84 -14.90 0.15
C GLN A 77 10.50 -14.99 0.90
N LEU A 78 9.45 -14.32 0.40
CA LEU A 78 8.13 -14.35 1.04
C LEU A 78 7.51 -15.75 1.04
N VAL A 79 7.60 -16.48 -0.09
CA VAL A 79 7.05 -17.84 -0.18
C VAL A 79 7.87 -18.85 0.61
N GLN A 80 9.19 -18.66 0.70
CA GLN A 80 10.06 -19.52 1.50
C GLN A 80 9.79 -19.35 3.00
N LEU A 81 9.61 -18.11 3.47
CA LEU A 81 9.19 -17.85 4.85
C LEU A 81 7.83 -18.53 5.13
N ALA A 82 6.85 -18.35 4.25
CA ALA A 82 5.55 -19.00 4.40
C ALA A 82 5.66 -20.54 4.47
N ALA A 83 6.55 -21.14 3.69
CA ALA A 83 6.80 -22.58 3.72
C ALA A 83 7.36 -23.04 5.07
N THR A 84 8.36 -22.33 5.61
CA THR A 84 8.97 -22.69 6.90
C THR A 84 7.98 -22.63 8.08
N PHE A 85 7.00 -21.72 8.03
CA PHE A 85 5.96 -21.64 9.06
C PHE A 85 4.93 -22.78 8.95
N ASP A 86 4.60 -23.24 7.74
CA ASP A 86 3.65 -24.33 7.51
C ASP A 86 4.24 -25.69 7.96
N ASP A 87 5.54 -25.92 7.73
CA ASP A 87 6.25 -27.12 8.18
C ASP A 87 6.33 -27.20 9.72
N GLN A 88 6.55 -26.07 10.40
CA GLN A 88 6.54 -26.01 11.87
C GLN A 88 5.14 -26.19 12.45
N SER A 89 4.09 -25.70 11.78
CA SER A 89 2.70 -25.88 12.21
C SER A 89 2.20 -27.32 12.01
N SER A 90 2.83 -28.10 11.13
CA SER A 90 2.48 -29.51 10.88
C SER A 90 3.19 -30.49 11.83
N GLN A 91 4.14 -30.02 12.64
CA GLN A 91 4.88 -30.82 13.64
C GLN A 91 4.42 -30.58 15.08
N GLN A 92 3.12 -30.42 15.34
CA GLN A 92 2.60 -30.64 16.70
C GLN A 92 2.38 -32.15 16.91
N PRO A 93 3.23 -32.85 17.68
CA PRO A 93 2.81 -34.08 18.32
C PRO A 93 1.94 -33.71 19.54
N ASP A 94 0.63 -33.86 19.39
CA ASP A 94 -0.26 -34.08 20.52
C ASP A 94 -0.03 -35.52 21.00
N ASP A 95 0.91 -35.74 21.93
CA ASP A 95 0.70 -36.55 23.14
C ASP A 95 1.98 -36.57 24.00
N MET A 96 1.77 -36.71 25.30
CA MET A 96 2.80 -36.69 26.33
C MET A 96 3.80 -37.83 26.19
N ASP A 97 5.10 -37.54 26.30
CA ASP A 97 5.94 -38.42 27.09
C ASP A 97 7.12 -37.71 27.75
N LEU A 98 7.21 -37.95 29.06
CA LEU A 98 8.25 -37.55 29.98
C LEU A 98 9.40 -38.54 29.82
N VAL A 99 10.47 -38.21 29.10
CA VAL A 99 11.69 -39.02 29.13
C VAL A 99 12.93 -38.16 29.36
N SER A 100 13.46 -38.38 30.56
CA SER A 100 14.77 -38.06 31.09
C SER A 100 15.93 -38.12 30.09
N ASN A 101 16.86 -37.16 30.28
CA ASN A 101 18.31 -37.31 30.22
C ASN A 101 18.86 -38.47 29.38
N ASN A 102 19.52 -38.15 28.28
CA ASN A 102 20.86 -38.69 28.06
C ASN A 102 21.75 -37.69 27.32
N LEU A 103 22.87 -37.45 27.99
CA LEU A 103 24.07 -36.76 27.58
C LEU A 103 24.76 -37.58 26.49
N GLU A 104 24.98 -37.00 25.31
CA GLU A 104 26.13 -37.35 24.49
C GLU A 104 26.83 -36.07 24.04
N GLU A 105 27.93 -35.83 24.73
CA GLU A 105 28.95 -34.82 24.53
C GLU A 105 29.74 -35.13 23.25
N SER A 106 29.83 -34.15 22.35
CA SER A 106 30.97 -34.06 21.45
C SER A 106 31.27 -32.59 21.13
N THR A 107 32.44 -32.20 21.61
CA THR A 107 33.32 -31.04 21.36
C THR A 107 33.12 -30.37 19.99
N ASP A 108 33.29 -29.06 19.79
CA ASP A 108 34.16 -28.07 20.42
C ASP A 108 33.72 -26.66 19.95
N ILE A 109 34.26 -25.60 20.57
CA ILE A 109 34.25 -24.16 20.20
C ILE A 109 33.46 -23.22 21.15
N VAL A 110 34.21 -22.73 22.15
CA VAL A 110 34.26 -21.35 22.74
C VAL A 110 32.96 -20.71 23.32
N PRO A 111 32.97 -20.25 24.59
CA PRO A 111 31.78 -19.77 25.29
C PRO A 111 31.43 -18.32 24.94
N PRO A 112 30.15 -17.93 25.12
CA PRO A 112 29.92 -16.87 26.09
C PRO A 112 28.74 -17.16 27.03
N THR A 113 29.03 -16.94 28.32
CA THR A 113 28.11 -16.47 29.36
C THR A 113 26.87 -17.33 29.64
N LEU A 114 26.93 -18.09 30.74
CA LEU A 114 25.75 -18.52 31.49
C LEU A 114 24.91 -17.30 31.87
N GLU A 115 23.83 -17.03 31.13
CA GLU A 115 22.67 -16.33 31.68
C GLU A 115 21.91 -17.35 32.53
N GLU A 116 21.93 -17.14 33.85
CA GLU A 116 21.22 -17.98 34.81
C GLU A 116 19.75 -18.17 34.40
N PRO A 117 19.18 -19.38 34.52
CA PRO A 117 17.75 -19.63 34.25
C PRO A 117 16.82 -18.75 35.09
N HIS A 118 17.30 -18.18 36.20
CA HIS A 118 16.59 -17.19 37.00
C HIS A 118 16.38 -15.84 36.30
N SER A 119 17.31 -15.39 35.45
CA SER A 119 17.22 -14.14 34.67
C SER A 119 16.05 -14.18 33.69
N VAL A 120 15.91 -15.31 32.99
CA VAL A 120 14.85 -15.53 32.00
C VAL A 120 13.47 -15.58 32.66
N VAL A 121 13.34 -16.27 33.80
CA VAL A 121 12.06 -16.36 34.54
C VAL A 121 11.60 -14.99 35.05
N GLN A 122 12.51 -14.17 35.58
CA GLN A 122 12.17 -12.80 36.00
C GLN A 122 11.76 -11.92 34.83
N GLN A 123 12.42 -12.07 33.67
CA GLN A 123 12.07 -11.33 32.47
C GLN A 123 10.68 -11.71 31.94
N LEU A 124 10.32 -12.99 32.00
CA LEU A 124 9.00 -13.47 31.63
C LEU A 124 7.92 -12.93 32.59
N GLN A 125 8.17 -12.95 33.90
CA GLN A 125 7.25 -12.37 34.88
C GLN A 125 6.96 -10.89 34.62
N LYS A 126 8.00 -10.08 34.40
CA LYS A 126 7.84 -8.66 34.03
C LYS A 126 7.05 -8.47 32.74
N THR A 127 7.26 -9.35 31.76
CA THR A 127 6.55 -9.28 30.48
C THR A 127 5.07 -9.61 30.65
N VAL A 128 4.74 -10.61 31.47
CA VAL A 128 3.34 -10.96 31.78
C VAL A 128 2.65 -9.83 32.53
N GLU A 129 3.30 -9.23 33.53
CA GLU A 129 2.78 -8.07 34.25
C GLU A 129 2.52 -6.88 33.31
N PHE A 130 3.46 -6.62 32.40
CA PHE A 130 3.30 -5.56 31.40
C PHE A 130 2.11 -5.83 30.46
N LEU A 131 2.02 -7.04 29.91
CA LEU A 131 0.95 -7.40 28.97
C LEU A 131 -0.42 -7.40 29.64
N THR A 132 -0.52 -7.84 30.90
CA THR A 132 -1.77 -7.82 31.66
C THR A 132 -2.24 -6.38 31.94
N ALA A 133 -1.33 -5.46 32.25
CA ALA A 133 -1.65 -4.04 32.38
C ALA A 133 -2.13 -3.41 31.05
N GLU A 134 -1.46 -3.72 29.94
CA GLU A 134 -1.84 -3.20 28.63
C GLU A 134 -3.20 -3.76 28.16
N LEU A 135 -3.46 -5.04 28.45
CA LEU A 135 -4.74 -5.68 28.17
C LEU A 135 -5.89 -5.03 28.96
N ALA A 136 -5.69 -4.76 30.25
CA ALA A 136 -6.67 -4.06 31.08
C ALA A 136 -7.00 -2.67 30.53
N LYS A 137 -5.98 -1.93 30.08
CA LYS A 137 -6.14 -0.61 29.44
C LYS A 137 -6.90 -0.70 28.11
N ALA A 138 -6.62 -1.71 27.29
CA ALA A 138 -7.33 -1.94 26.03
C ALA A 138 -8.82 -2.23 26.27
N HIS A 139 -9.15 -3.05 27.28
CA HIS A 139 -10.53 -3.33 27.65
C HIS A 139 -11.30 -2.06 28.08
N LEU A 140 -10.68 -1.19 28.88
CA LEU A 140 -11.29 0.10 29.24
C LEU A 140 -11.53 1.00 28.02
N ALA A 141 -10.59 1.06 27.08
CA ALA A 141 -10.74 1.83 25.86
C ALA A 141 -11.91 1.31 24.99
N ILE A 142 -12.02 -0.01 24.84
CA ILE A 142 -13.12 -0.66 24.11
C ILE A 142 -14.46 -0.33 24.78
N GLN A 143 -14.55 -0.44 26.11
CA GLN A 143 -15.78 -0.15 26.84
C GLN A 143 -16.21 1.32 26.67
N ASN A 144 -15.26 2.26 26.70
CA ASN A 144 -15.55 3.68 26.48
C ASN A 144 -16.09 3.93 25.06
N LEU A 145 -15.46 3.33 24.05
CA LEU A 145 -15.93 3.44 22.66
C LEU A 145 -17.32 2.83 22.47
N GLN A 146 -17.60 1.68 23.09
CA GLN A 146 -18.93 1.07 23.06
C GLN A 146 -19.99 2.01 23.69
N ASN A 147 -19.68 2.65 24.82
CA ASN A 147 -20.57 3.65 25.43
C ASN A 147 -20.82 4.85 24.50
N GLN A 148 -19.79 5.35 23.81
CA GLN A 148 -19.95 6.44 22.84
C GLN A 148 -20.79 6.03 21.62
N LEU A 149 -20.63 4.80 21.13
CA LEU A 149 -21.46 4.29 20.04
C LEU A 149 -22.92 4.15 20.48
N GLN A 150 -23.17 3.75 21.73
CA GLN A 150 -24.52 3.62 22.26
C GLN A 150 -25.24 4.97 22.42
N THR A 151 -24.52 6.03 22.82
CA THR A 151 -25.08 7.39 22.83
C THR A 151 -25.35 7.91 21.42
N ILE A 152 -24.48 7.64 20.44
CA ILE A 152 -24.72 8.03 19.03
C ILE A 152 -25.93 7.27 18.45
N ALA A 153 -26.06 5.97 18.73
CA ALA A 153 -27.16 5.14 18.25
C ALA A 153 -28.53 5.59 18.80
N SER A 154 -28.59 6.04 20.06
CA SER A 154 -29.84 6.57 20.64
C SER A 154 -30.25 7.89 20.00
N HIS A 155 -29.31 8.75 19.61
CA HIS A 155 -29.60 9.96 18.82
C HIS A 155 -30.02 9.64 17.37
N ALA A 156 -29.52 8.55 16.77
CA ALA A 156 -29.90 8.14 15.42
C ALA A 156 -31.34 7.57 15.33
N SER A 157 -31.88 7.00 16.41
CA SER A 157 -33.27 6.49 16.47
C SER A 157 -34.35 7.59 16.45
N GLN A 158 -34.00 8.87 16.59
CA GLN A 158 -34.96 9.97 16.41
C GLN A 158 -35.10 10.44 14.96
N ARG A 159 -34.41 9.80 14.01
CA ARG A 159 -34.60 10.06 12.57
C ARG A 159 -35.84 9.27 12.08
N PRO A 160 -36.81 9.90 11.41
CA PRO A 160 -37.99 9.18 10.93
C PRO A 160 -37.56 8.07 9.97
N THR A 161 -37.87 6.83 10.32
CA THR A 161 -37.71 5.65 9.49
C THR A 161 -38.73 5.70 8.35
N HIS A 162 -38.31 6.13 7.15
CA HIS A 162 -38.96 5.70 5.93
C HIS A 162 -38.47 4.28 5.63
N THR A 163 -39.23 3.29 6.08
CA THR A 163 -39.09 1.90 5.65
C THR A 163 -39.72 1.78 4.27
N ASP A 164 -38.90 1.56 3.24
CA ASP A 164 -39.19 0.55 2.21
C ASP A 164 -37.95 0.38 1.32
N VAL A 165 -37.38 -0.82 1.38
CA VAL A 165 -36.14 -1.21 0.73
C VAL A 165 -36.48 -2.01 -0.53
N THR A 166 -37.06 -1.39 -1.55
CA THR A 166 -37.18 -1.99 -2.91
C THR A 166 -37.47 -1.01 -4.04
N SER A 167 -37.38 0.30 -3.85
CA SER A 167 -37.47 1.24 -4.97
C SER A 167 -36.18 2.04 -5.14
N PHE A 168 -35.53 1.91 -6.29
CA PHE A 168 -34.62 2.95 -6.78
C PHE A 168 -35.34 4.30 -6.68
N PRO A 169 -34.68 5.39 -6.26
CA PRO A 169 -35.35 6.67 -6.17
C PRO A 169 -35.70 7.11 -7.59
N THR A 170 -36.95 6.90 -8.00
CA THR A 170 -37.51 7.56 -9.16
C THR A 170 -37.49 9.04 -8.85
N VAL A 171 -36.61 9.79 -9.52
CA VAL A 171 -36.68 11.26 -9.52
C VAL A 171 -38.01 11.59 -10.17
N THR A 172 -39.03 11.87 -9.35
CA THR A 172 -40.25 12.48 -9.84
C THR A 172 -39.84 13.86 -10.36
N GLU A 173 -39.76 13.98 -11.68
CA GLU A 173 -39.74 15.28 -12.37
C GLU A 173 -41.07 15.98 -12.09
N SER A 174 -41.18 16.53 -10.87
CA SER A 174 -42.25 17.46 -10.50
C SER A 174 -41.90 18.77 -11.17
N SER A 175 -42.26 18.83 -12.44
CA SER A 175 -42.52 20.06 -13.15
C SER A 175 -43.48 20.87 -12.30
N THR A 176 -43.12 22.13 -12.03
CA THR A 176 -43.86 23.21 -11.35
C THR A 176 -43.65 23.39 -9.83
N ASN A 177 -42.92 24.47 -9.52
CA ASN A 177 -42.84 25.24 -8.27
C ASN A 177 -42.10 24.64 -7.05
N ASN A 178 -40.77 24.79 -7.09
CA ASN A 178 -39.95 25.48 -6.07
C ASN A 178 -40.19 25.18 -4.58
N LYS A 179 -40.16 23.91 -4.16
CA LYS A 179 -39.72 23.59 -2.80
C LYS A 179 -39.00 22.24 -2.77
N THR A 180 -37.73 22.24 -3.16
CA THR A 180 -36.86 21.09 -2.99
C THR A 180 -36.64 20.82 -1.50
N GLN A 181 -36.63 19.54 -1.13
CA GLN A 181 -36.49 19.01 0.24
C GLN A 181 -35.18 19.44 0.94
N PHE A 182 -34.27 20.08 0.20
CA PHE A 182 -33.00 20.64 0.68
C PHE A 182 -32.81 22.07 0.13
N PRO A 183 -33.49 23.08 0.70
CA PRO A 183 -33.43 24.45 0.20
C PRO A 183 -32.02 25.05 0.28
N ASP A 184 -31.15 24.51 1.14
CA ASP A 184 -29.77 24.95 1.33
C ASP A 184 -28.72 24.15 0.53
N ALA A 185 -29.14 23.24 -0.35
CA ALA A 185 -28.15 22.50 -1.13
C ALA A 185 -27.37 23.44 -2.07
N PRO A 186 -26.03 23.34 -2.13
CA PRO A 186 -25.18 24.33 -2.79
C PRO A 186 -25.41 24.43 -4.31
N TRP A 187 -26.04 23.42 -4.92
CA TRP A 187 -26.39 23.38 -6.34
C TRP A 187 -27.73 24.06 -6.69
N HIS A 188 -28.58 24.42 -5.73
CA HIS A 188 -29.84 25.15 -5.98
C HIS A 188 -29.65 26.67 -6.13
N ASN A 189 -28.48 27.19 -5.77
CA ASN A 189 -28.15 28.59 -5.99
C ASN A 189 -27.33 28.73 -7.30
N PRO A 190 -27.94 29.24 -8.39
CA PRO A 190 -27.26 29.32 -9.68
C PRO A 190 -25.99 30.18 -9.62
N ALA A 191 -25.98 31.25 -8.83
CA ALA A 191 -24.80 32.10 -8.66
C ALA A 191 -23.63 31.36 -7.97
N LYS A 192 -23.91 30.52 -6.97
CA LYS A 192 -22.87 29.67 -6.34
C LYS A 192 -22.32 28.64 -7.31
N VAL A 193 -23.19 28.01 -8.11
CA VAL A 193 -22.78 27.04 -9.13
C VAL A 193 -21.91 27.69 -10.19
N ASP A 194 -22.28 28.88 -10.66
CA ASP A 194 -21.50 29.60 -11.67
C ASP A 194 -20.17 30.12 -11.11
N ALA A 195 -20.12 30.54 -9.85
CA ALA A 195 -18.85 30.86 -9.18
C ALA A 195 -17.89 29.66 -9.15
N ILE A 196 -18.41 28.45 -8.87
CA ILE A 196 -17.61 27.21 -8.90
C ILE A 196 -17.10 26.95 -10.33
N LYS A 197 -17.95 27.05 -11.36
CA LYS A 197 -17.53 26.87 -12.75
C LYS A 197 -16.41 27.85 -13.13
N GLN A 198 -16.57 29.14 -12.78
CA GLN A 198 -15.56 30.16 -13.06
C GLN A 198 -14.22 29.84 -12.38
N SER A 199 -14.26 29.39 -11.12
CA SER A 199 -13.03 28.99 -10.39
C SER A 199 -12.30 27.82 -11.08
N LEU A 200 -13.04 26.83 -11.59
CA LEU A 200 -12.48 25.67 -12.28
C LEU A 200 -11.87 26.06 -13.63
N LEU A 201 -12.53 26.95 -14.38
CA LEU A 201 -12.01 27.49 -15.64
C LEU A 201 -10.71 28.27 -15.41
N ARG A 202 -10.69 29.17 -14.42
CA ARG A 202 -9.49 29.92 -14.04
C ARG A 202 -8.34 29.01 -13.62
N GLN A 203 -8.62 27.96 -12.84
CA GLN A 203 -7.60 26.98 -12.44
C GLN A 203 -7.07 26.18 -13.64
N ARG A 204 -7.92 25.87 -14.62
CA ARG A 204 -7.52 25.21 -15.86
C ARG A 204 -6.58 26.10 -16.67
N GLU A 205 -6.94 27.38 -16.86
CA GLU A 205 -6.11 28.36 -17.56
C GLU A 205 -4.74 28.52 -16.91
N LEU A 206 -4.69 28.66 -15.58
CA LEU A 206 -3.42 28.74 -14.84
C LEU A 206 -2.54 27.50 -15.05
N ARG A 207 -3.14 26.29 -15.03
CA ARG A 207 -2.38 25.06 -15.31
C ARG A 207 -1.90 24.97 -16.75
N CYS A 208 -2.67 25.44 -17.73
CA CYS A 208 -2.23 25.52 -19.11
C CYS A 208 -1.05 26.48 -19.26
N ALA A 209 -1.18 27.72 -18.75
CA ALA A 209 -0.10 28.71 -18.79
C ALA A 209 1.16 28.24 -18.05
N GLN A 210 1.01 27.54 -16.92
CA GLN A 210 2.15 26.97 -16.20
C GLN A 210 2.87 25.89 -17.00
N ARG A 211 2.13 24.99 -17.68
CA ARG A 211 2.71 23.96 -18.55
C ARG A 211 3.41 24.60 -19.74
N GLU A 212 2.81 25.62 -20.34
CA GLU A 212 3.39 26.37 -21.44
C GLU A 212 4.68 27.08 -21.02
N ALA A 213 4.67 27.81 -19.90
CA ALA A 213 5.85 28.46 -19.36
C ALA A 213 6.97 27.46 -18.99
N ALA A 214 6.61 26.30 -18.44
CA ALA A 214 7.56 25.22 -18.15
C ALA A 214 8.16 24.61 -19.43
N ALA A 215 7.35 24.45 -20.49
CA ALA A 215 7.82 24.00 -21.79
C ALA A 215 8.69 25.07 -22.48
N ALA A 216 8.31 26.34 -22.43
CA ALA A 216 9.07 27.45 -22.99
C ALA A 216 10.46 27.59 -22.34
N ARG A 217 10.56 27.35 -21.02
CA ARG A 217 11.85 27.29 -20.31
C ARG A 217 12.80 26.21 -20.82
N PHE A 218 12.28 25.13 -21.43
CA PHE A 218 13.12 24.12 -22.09
C PHE A 218 13.81 24.66 -23.35
N PHE A 219 13.19 25.65 -24.01
CA PHE A 219 13.71 26.29 -25.22
C PHE A 219 14.41 27.62 -24.95
N GLN A 220 14.39 28.13 -23.72
CA GLN A 220 15.14 29.32 -23.33
C GLN A 220 16.62 28.96 -23.12
N PRO A 221 17.56 29.69 -23.75
CA PRO A 221 18.98 29.47 -23.50
C PRO A 221 19.31 29.87 -22.04
N PRO A 222 20.15 29.08 -21.34
CA PRO A 222 20.46 29.32 -19.94
C PRO A 222 21.28 30.60 -19.68
N SER A 223 21.91 31.20 -20.69
CA SER A 223 22.56 32.51 -20.60
C SER A 223 22.87 33.09 -21.99
N PRO A 224 23.09 34.42 -22.13
CA PRO A 224 23.42 35.06 -23.42
C PRO A 224 24.78 34.65 -24.02
N ASN A 225 25.71 34.11 -23.21
CA ASN A 225 27.12 33.95 -23.59
C ASN A 225 27.57 32.48 -23.72
N GLN A 226 26.64 31.53 -23.79
CA GLN A 226 26.97 30.13 -24.05
C GLN A 226 26.15 29.66 -25.26
N GLY A 227 26.85 29.19 -26.30
CA GLY A 227 26.35 29.01 -27.65
C GLY A 227 25.12 28.11 -27.85
N PHE A 228 24.72 27.96 -29.12
CA PHE A 228 23.49 27.31 -29.54
C PHE A 228 23.49 25.79 -29.31
N LYS A 229 22.36 25.23 -28.86
CA LYS A 229 22.11 23.78 -28.75
C LYS A 229 21.04 23.37 -29.76
N TYR A 230 21.38 22.48 -30.69
CA TYR A 230 20.44 21.98 -31.69
C TYR A 230 19.46 20.96 -31.07
N LEU A 231 18.17 21.15 -31.34
CA LEU A 231 17.10 20.22 -31.00
C LEU A 231 16.65 19.51 -32.27
N TYR A 232 16.83 18.19 -32.31
CA TYR A 232 16.34 17.37 -33.39
C TYR A 232 14.85 17.09 -33.20
N ILE A 233 14.01 17.71 -34.03
CA ILE A 233 12.57 17.45 -34.07
C ILE A 233 12.33 16.42 -35.18
N PRO A 234 11.86 15.20 -34.85
CA PRO A 234 11.53 14.21 -35.86
C PRO A 234 10.36 14.68 -36.73
N THR A 235 10.63 14.99 -38.00
CA THR A 235 9.64 15.53 -38.97
C THR A 235 8.52 14.56 -39.33
N LYS A 236 8.60 13.31 -38.85
CA LYS A 236 7.58 12.27 -39.05
C LYS A 236 6.34 12.45 -38.15
N ALA A 237 6.44 13.24 -37.08
CA ALA A 237 5.30 13.58 -36.23
C ALA A 237 4.81 15.00 -36.56
N ARG A 238 3.61 15.11 -37.15
CA ARG A 238 3.01 16.40 -37.48
C ARG A 238 2.54 17.09 -36.20
N ILE A 239 3.17 18.20 -35.85
CA ILE A 239 2.66 19.12 -34.83
C ILE A 239 1.71 20.08 -35.56
N PRO A 240 0.43 20.20 -35.16
CA PRO A 240 -0.49 21.13 -35.80
C PRO A 240 0.02 22.57 -35.62
N VAL A 241 0.05 23.33 -36.72
CA VAL A 241 0.67 24.66 -36.82
C VAL A 241 -0.05 25.72 -35.96
N GLY A 242 -1.28 25.45 -35.51
CA GLY A 242 -2.06 26.37 -34.68
C GLY A 242 -1.68 26.45 -33.19
N THR A 243 -0.64 25.73 -32.75
CA THR A 243 -0.17 25.73 -31.34
C THR A 243 1.19 26.41 -31.13
N LEU A 244 1.73 27.06 -32.16
CA LEU A 244 3.01 27.78 -32.11
C LEU A 244 2.82 29.28 -32.35
N LEU A 245 1.92 29.92 -31.59
CA LEU A 245 1.84 31.38 -31.44
C LEU A 245 1.25 31.70 -30.06
#